data_AF-A0A4P8S5Y2-F1
#
_entry.id   AF-A0A4P8S5Y2-F1
#
_cell.length_a   1.000
_cell.length_b   1.000
_cell.length_c   1.000
_cell.angle_alpha   90.00
_cell.angle_beta   90.00
_cell.angle_gamma   90.00
#
_symmetry.space_group_name_H-M   'P 1'
#
loop_
_entity.id
_entity.type
_entity.pdbx_description
1 polymer ?
#
loop_
_entity_poly.entity_id
_entity_poly.type
_entity_poly.pdbx_seq_one_letter_code
_entity_poly.pdbx_strand_id
1 'polypeptide(L)'
;MPRKSSQTNEELENEKIEEVPNNLQSEMENVSRMLAAVLDYLADEENEEIDIEYLFDKTEGLREWRKQYQEKNRKLIEEEIKKSLGDLSFEELQKIREQIR
;
A
#
# COMPACT_ATOMS: atom_id res chain seq x y z
N MET A 1 -4.69 -40.52 51.25
CA MET A 1 -5.11 -40.96 49.90
C MET A 1 -4.29 -40.19 48.88
N PRO A 2 -3.52 -40.85 48.01
CA PRO A 2 -2.91 -40.17 46.87
C PRO A 2 -3.28 -40.87 45.55
N ARG A 3 -3.79 -40.11 44.59
CA ARG A 3 -3.61 -40.43 43.17
C ARG A 3 -2.80 -39.30 42.55
N LYS A 4 -1.56 -39.65 42.24
CA LYS A 4 -0.62 -38.89 41.42
C LYS A 4 -0.95 -39.25 39.98
N SER A 5 -1.27 -38.27 39.15
CA SER A 5 -1.16 -38.39 37.69
C SER A 5 -0.51 -37.11 37.19
N SER A 6 0.72 -37.29 36.75
CA SER A 6 1.55 -36.34 36.03
C SER A 6 0.95 -35.95 34.68
N GLN A 7 1.55 -34.90 34.10
CA GLN A 7 1.34 -34.36 32.74
C GLN A 7 0.17 -33.37 32.68
N THR A 8 0.31 -32.16 32.14
CA THR A 8 1.27 -31.73 31.12
C THR A 8 1.56 -30.24 31.32
N ASN A 9 2.83 -29.92 31.14
CA ASN A 9 3.36 -28.58 30.99
C ASN A 9 2.83 -28.03 29.65
N GLU A 10 1.63 -27.46 29.65
CA GLU A 10 1.23 -26.58 28.56
C GLU A 10 1.81 -25.22 28.90
N GLU A 11 3.04 -25.02 28.42
CA GLU A 11 3.55 -23.71 28.06
C GLU A 11 2.44 -23.01 27.28
N LEU A 12 1.75 -22.09 27.97
CA LEU A 12 1.07 -20.98 27.32
C LEU A 12 2.17 -20.26 26.55
N GLU A 13 2.34 -20.69 25.30
CA GLU A 13 3.00 -19.92 24.26
C GLU A 13 2.33 -18.54 24.32
N ASN A 14 3.03 -17.60 24.95
CA ASN A 14 2.83 -16.19 24.71
C ASN A 14 3.07 -16.00 23.22
N GLU A 15 2.04 -16.21 22.41
CA GLU A 15 1.87 -15.49 21.17
C GLU A 15 1.95 -14.02 21.57
N LYS A 16 3.18 -13.47 21.49
CA LYS A 16 3.39 -12.04 21.44
C LYS A 16 2.53 -11.58 20.28
N ILE A 17 1.34 -11.08 20.59
CA ILE A 17 0.61 -10.19 19.72
C ILE A 17 1.60 -9.04 19.52
N GLU A 18 2.31 -9.05 18.40
CA GLU A 18 3.14 -7.92 18.00
C GLU A 18 2.16 -6.76 17.85
N GLU A 19 2.12 -5.88 18.86
CA GLU A 19 1.33 -4.67 18.80
C GLU A 19 1.75 -3.92 17.55
N VAL A 20 0.87 -3.92 16.55
CA VAL A 20 1.07 -3.12 15.35
C VAL A 20 1.22 -1.68 15.83
N PRO A 21 2.30 -0.97 15.46
CA PRO A 21 2.48 0.41 15.87
C PRO A 21 1.20 1.21 15.59
N ASN A 22 0.66 1.91 16.59
CA ASN A 22 -0.63 2.61 16.49
C ASN A 22 -0.78 3.47 15.22
N ASN A 23 0.33 4.02 14.69
CA ASN A 23 0.36 4.77 13.44
C ASN A 23 0.03 3.93 12.21
N LEU A 24 0.55 2.70 12.12
CA LEU A 24 0.26 1.78 11.01
C LEU A 24 -1.20 1.33 11.03
N GLN A 25 -1.74 1.10 12.23
CA GLN A 25 -3.14 0.72 12.38
C GLN A 25 -4.08 1.85 11.94
N SER A 26 -3.78 3.09 12.31
CA SER A 26 -4.54 4.26 11.85
C SER A 26 -4.47 4.46 10.33
N GLU A 27 -3.31 4.24 9.71
CA GLU A 27 -3.17 4.30 8.25
C GLU A 27 -3.99 3.21 7.55
N MET A 28 -3.96 1.98 8.06
CA MET A 28 -4.75 0.86 7.52
C MET A 28 -6.25 1.12 7.64
N GLU A 29 -6.71 1.65 8.78
CA GLU A 29 -8.12 2.06 8.97
C GLU A 29 -8.52 3.16 7.99
N ASN A 30 -7.67 4.17 7.79
CA ASN A 30 -7.92 5.25 6.84
C ASN A 30 -8.03 4.73 5.40
N VAL A 31 -7.12 3.85 4.97
CA VAL A 31 -7.17 3.22 3.64
C VAL A 31 -8.40 2.35 3.49
N SER A 32 -8.75 1.55 4.51
CA SER A 32 -9.93 0.69 4.49
C SER A 32 -11.21 1.51 4.37
N ARG A 33 -11.31 2.64 5.09
CA ARG A 33 -12.43 3.58 4.99
C ARG A 33 -12.55 4.20 3.60
N MET A 34 -11.43 4.65 3.01
CA MET A 34 -11.43 5.20 1.66
C MET A 34 -11.82 4.15 0.62
N LEU A 35 -11.35 2.91 0.76
CA LEU A 35 -11.71 1.80 -0.11
C LEU A 35 -13.21 1.50 -0.04
N ALA A 36 -13.78 1.46 1.18
CA ALA A 36 -15.22 1.26 1.37
C ALA A 36 -16.03 2.33 0.63
N ALA A 37 -15.69 3.62 0.79
CA ALA A 37 -16.37 4.72 0.11
C ALA A 37 -16.31 4.62 -1.43
N VAL A 38 -15.18 4.19 -1.98
CA VAL A 38 -15.04 3.96 -3.43
C VAL A 38 -15.88 2.77 -3.88
N LEU A 39 -15.87 1.67 -3.14
CA LEU A 39 -16.67 0.48 -3.46
C LEU A 39 -18.17 0.76 -3.38
N ASP A 40 -18.62 1.52 -2.38
CA ASP A 40 -20.02 1.94 -2.24
C ASP A 40 -20.47 2.74 -3.45
N TYR A 41 -19.64 3.67 -3.95
CA TYR A 41 -19.92 4.42 -5.17
C TYR A 41 -19.97 3.53 -6.42
N LEU A 42 -19.05 2.57 -6.54
CA LEU A 42 -19.02 1.65 -7.69
C LEU A 42 -20.15 0.62 -7.68
N ALA A 43 -20.71 0.31 -6.51
CA ALA A 43 -21.83 -0.61 -6.36
C ALA A 43 -23.18 0.04 -6.70
N ASP A 44 -23.23 1.37 -6.80
CA ASP A 44 -24.42 2.10 -7.17
C ASP A 44 -24.68 1.96 -8.69
N GLU A 45 -25.72 1.18 -9.02
CA GLU A 45 -26.12 0.89 -10.40
C GLU A 45 -26.64 2.12 -11.16
N GLU A 46 -26.90 3.25 -10.48
CA GLU A 46 -27.24 4.53 -11.13
C GLU A 46 -26.01 5.21 -11.76
N ASN A 47 -24.79 4.84 -11.34
CA ASN A 47 -23.56 5.40 -11.90
C ASN A 47 -23.19 4.69 -13.22
N GLU A 48 -23.68 5.23 -14.34
CA GLU A 48 -23.32 4.75 -15.68
C GLU A 48 -21.84 5.04 -16.03
N GLU A 49 -21.28 6.13 -15.50
CA GLU A 49 -19.89 6.55 -15.69
C GLU A 49 -19.22 6.88 -14.36
N ILE A 50 -17.94 6.50 -14.23
CA ILE A 50 -17.17 6.81 -13.02
C ILE A 50 -16.77 8.28 -13.04
N ASP A 51 -17.40 9.07 -12.18
CA ASP A 51 -16.96 10.44 -11.88
C ASP A 51 -15.86 10.43 -10.81
N ILE A 52 -14.62 10.54 -11.29
CA ILE A 52 -13.43 10.55 -10.44
C ILE A 52 -13.37 11.80 -9.55
N GLU A 53 -13.87 12.95 -10.01
CA GLU A 53 -13.84 14.17 -9.20
C GLU A 53 -14.86 14.08 -8.07
N TYR A 54 -16.04 13.52 -8.33
CA TYR A 54 -17.00 13.21 -7.28
C TYR A 54 -16.41 12.27 -6.23
N LEU A 55 -15.70 11.21 -6.63
CA LEU A 55 -15.03 10.29 -5.71
C LEU A 55 -14.01 11.00 -4.81
N PHE A 56 -13.22 11.92 -5.36
CA PHE A 56 -12.26 12.70 -4.56
C PHE A 56 -12.94 13.67 -3.60
N ASP A 57 -14.06 14.24 -4.01
CA ASP A 57 -14.77 15.23 -3.20
C ASP A 57 -15.64 14.58 -2.11
N LYS A 58 -16.09 13.34 -2.32
CA LYS A 58 -16.86 12.57 -1.34
C LYS A 58 -16.03 11.67 -0.44
N THR A 59 -14.80 11.35 -0.84
CA THR A 59 -13.91 10.47 -0.06
C THR A 59 -12.79 11.28 0.56
N GLU A 60 -12.97 11.68 1.83
CA GLU A 60 -11.96 12.42 2.59
C GLU A 60 -10.61 11.68 2.60
N GLY A 61 -9.55 12.37 2.19
CA GLY A 61 -8.18 11.85 2.17
C GLY A 61 -7.76 11.15 0.87
N LEU A 62 -8.71 10.78 -0.01
CA LEU A 62 -8.41 9.99 -1.21
C LEU A 62 -7.51 10.75 -2.20
N ARG A 63 -7.77 12.05 -2.40
CA ARG A 63 -6.97 12.90 -3.29
C ARG A 63 -5.52 13.01 -2.84
N GLU A 64 -5.31 13.24 -1.54
CA GLU A 64 -3.97 13.38 -0.97
C GLU A 64 -3.24 12.03 -0.96
N TRP A 65 -3.92 10.95 -0.59
CA TRP A 65 -3.37 9.60 -0.65
C TRP A 65 -2.89 9.25 -2.06
N ARG A 66 -3.71 9.54 -3.09
CA ARG A 66 -3.34 9.30 -4.50
C ARG A 66 -2.09 10.10 -4.90
N LYS A 67 -2.01 11.37 -4.51
CA LYS A 67 -0.86 12.23 -4.78
C LYS A 67 0.41 11.68 -4.13
N GLN A 68 0.33 11.27 -2.87
CA GLN A 68 1.46 10.67 -2.16
C GLN A 68 1.90 9.35 -2.79
N TYR A 69 0.94 8.51 -3.20
CA TYR A 69 1.23 7.27 -3.90
C TYR A 69 1.94 7.53 -5.23
N GLN A 70 1.46 8.48 -6.04
CA GLN A 70 2.11 8.87 -7.30
C GLN A 70 3.53 9.37 -7.09
N GLU A 71 3.76 10.19 -6.05
CA GLU A 71 5.08 10.71 -5.70
C GLU A 71 6.04 9.58 -5.29
N LYS A 72 5.60 8.67 -4.41
CA LYS A 72 6.39 7.50 -4.00
C LYS A 72 6.74 6.62 -5.20
N ASN A 73 5.75 6.34 -6.05
CA ASN A 73 5.96 5.53 -7.24
C ASN A 73 6.92 6.20 -8.22
N ARG A 74 6.84 7.52 -8.42
CA ARG A 74 7.80 8.26 -9.25
C ARG A 74 9.23 8.09 -8.75
N LYS A 75 9.45 8.19 -7.44
CA LYS A 75 10.78 7.99 -6.83
C LYS A 75 11.29 6.57 -7.02
N LEU A 76 10.44 5.57 -6.81
CA LEU A 76 10.81 4.17 -7.02
C LEU A 76 11.23 3.92 -8.47
N ILE A 77 10.45 4.42 -9.43
CA ILE A 77 10.77 4.34 -10.86
C ILE A 77 12.09 5.08 -11.16
N GLU A 78 12.29 6.27 -10.60
CA GLU A 78 13.53 7.04 -10.81
C GLU A 78 14.77 6.30 -10.28
N GLU A 79 14.67 5.66 -9.11
CA GLU A 79 15.74 4.85 -8.53
C GLU A 79 16.03 3.61 -9.39
N GLU A 80 14.99 2.93 -9.86
CA GLU A 80 15.13 1.79 -10.75
C GLU A 80 15.80 2.19 -12.07
N ILE A 81 15.36 3.29 -12.68
CA ILE A 81 15.99 3.86 -13.88
C ILE A 81 17.47 4.19 -13.61
N LYS A 82 17.79 4.87 -12.51
CA LYS A 82 19.19 5.19 -12.18
C LYS A 82 20.04 3.94 -12.05
N LYS A 83 19.51 2.89 -11.43
CA LYS A 83 20.20 1.60 -11.30
C LYS A 83 20.42 0.95 -12.67
N SER A 84 19.37 0.86 -13.49
CA SER A 84 19.45 0.26 -14.82
C SER A 84 20.34 1.03 -15.79
N LEU A 85 20.37 2.36 -15.69
CA LEU A 85 21.20 3.23 -16.53
C LEU A 85 22.64 3.33 -16.04
N GLY A 86 22.91 3.09 -14.75
CA GLY A 86 24.26 3.15 -14.16
C GLY A 86 25.21 2.08 -14.70
N ASP A 87 24.68 0.95 -15.15
CA ASP A 87 25.45 -0.18 -15.69
C ASP A 87 25.69 -0.06 -17.22
N LEU A 88 25.11 0.94 -17.89
CA LEU A 88 25.22 1.14 -19.33
C LEU A 88 26.47 1.95 -19.71
N SER A 89 27.05 1.63 -20.86
CA SER A 89 28.13 2.43 -21.44
C SER A 89 27.62 3.76 -21.99
N PHE A 90 28.52 4.73 -22.15
CA PHE A 90 28.17 6.06 -22.68
C PHE A 90 27.50 6.01 -24.06
N GLU A 91 27.93 5.12 -24.96
CA GLU A 91 27.31 4.94 -26.28
C GLU A 91 25.87 4.41 -26.18
N GLU A 92 25.61 3.48 -25.27
CA GLU A 92 24.27 2.94 -25.03
C GLU A 92 23.35 4.01 -24.44
N LEU A 93 23.86 4.83 -23.52
CA LEU A 93 23.14 5.98 -22.97
C LEU A 93 22.83 7.03 -24.05
N GLN A 94 23.74 7.30 -25.00
CA GLN A 94 23.44 8.20 -26.13
C GLN A 94 22.35 7.64 -27.05
N LYS A 95 22.37 6.34 -27.37
CA LYS A 95 21.32 5.70 -28.18
C LYS A 95 19.95 5.82 -27.53
N ILE A 96 19.85 5.56 -26.22
CA ILE A 96 18.59 5.72 -25.47
C ILE A 96 18.13 7.18 -25.49
N ARG A 97 19.06 8.13 -25.28
CA ARG A 97 18.74 9.57 -25.31
C ARG A 97 18.19 10.03 -26.66
N GLU A 98 18.72 9.51 -27.77
CA GLU A 98 18.24 9.85 -29.11
C GLU A 98 16.83 9.31 -29.40
N GLN A 99 16.43 8.18 -28.80
CA GLN A 99 15.10 7.59 -28.99
C GLN A 99 13.98 8.30 -28.23
N ILE A 100 14.32 9.04 -27.16
CA ILE A 100 13.36 9.77 -26.31
C ILE A 100 13.21 11.23 -26.79
N ARG A 101 14.03 11.66 -27.74
CA ARG A 101 14.05 13.03 -28.28
C ARG A 101 13.15 13.18 -29.50
#